data_AF-A0A645GQ45-F1
#
_entry.id   AF-A0A645GQ45-F1
#
_cell.length_a   1.000
_cell.length_b   1.000
_cell.length_c   1.000
_cell.angle_alpha   90.00
_cell.angle_beta   90.00
_cell.angle_gamma   90.00
#
_symmetry.space_group_name_H-M   'P 1'
#
loop_
_entity.id
_entity.type
_entity.pdbx_description
1 polymer ?
#
loop_
_entity_poly.entity_id
_entity_poly.type
_entity_poly.pdbx_seq_one_letter_code
_entity_poly.pdbx_strand_id
1 'polypeptide(L)'
;MSFYTNIFAALGMGIAAIVSNTFIYPINIFALSYAALIGIFATSVAMLALFAGVKRIGAVKGSIIANMEIVIACILGAVFLNEKMGIYQLMGAVLIITSAIMVSLPNKALKKVSLENSFEVK
;
A
#
# COMPACT_ATOMS: atom_id res chain seq x y z
N MET A 1 -4.05 15.09 3.56
CA MET A 1 -5.04 14.05 3.93
C MET A 1 -4.44 12.98 4.84
N SER A 2 -3.32 12.35 4.46
CA SER A 2 -2.69 11.24 5.21
C SER A 2 -2.32 11.51 6.68
N PHE A 3 -2.01 12.76 7.05
CA PHE A 3 -1.72 13.12 8.45
C PHE A 3 -2.91 12.89 9.39
N TYR A 4 -4.11 13.30 8.97
CA TYR A 4 -5.34 13.13 9.75
C TYR A 4 -5.70 11.65 9.91
N THR A 5 -5.46 10.85 8.86
CA THR A 5 -5.74 9.40 8.88
C THR A 5 -4.85 8.68 9.90
N ASN A 6 -3.57 9.06 9.97
CA ASN A 6 -2.63 8.46 10.93
C ASN A 6 -2.94 8.86 12.39
N ILE A 7 -3.35 10.11 12.64
CA ILE A 7 -3.77 10.55 13.98
C ILE A 7 -5.03 9.81 14.44
N PHE A 8 -6.02 9.70 13.55
CA PHE A 8 -7.25 8.99 13.89
C PHE A 8 -6.99 7.50 14.12
N ALA A 9 -6.14 6.87 13.31
CA ALA A 9 -5.73 5.48 13.49
C ALA A 9 -4.97 5.29 14.82
N ALA A 10 -4.05 6.19 15.17
CA ALA A 10 -3.30 6.13 16.43
C ALA A 10 -4.22 6.25 17.66
N LEU A 11 -5.17 7.19 17.63
CA LEU A 11 -6.17 7.33 18.69
C LEU A 11 -7.07 6.11 18.77
N GLY A 12 -7.58 5.62 17.64
CA GLY A 12 -8.45 4.45 17.58
C GLY A 12 -7.76 3.19 18.11
N MET A 13 -6.54 2.90 17.65
CA MET A 13 -5.75 1.78 18.16
C MET A 13 -5.39 1.95 19.64
N GLY A 14 -5.07 3.17 20.09
CA GLY A 14 -4.77 3.46 21.50
C GLY A 14 -5.97 3.16 22.42
N ILE A 15 -7.16 3.64 22.05
CA ILE A 15 -8.40 3.39 22.79
C ILE A 15 -8.73 1.89 22.78
N ALA A 16 -8.65 1.23 21.60
CA ALA A 16 -8.92 -0.20 21.48
C ALA A 16 -7.97 -1.05 22.33
N ALA A 17 -6.70 -0.67 22.42
CA ALA A 17 -5.71 -1.37 23.23
C ALA A 17 -5.96 -1.22 24.74
N ILE A 18 -6.45 -0.04 25.19
CA ILE A 18 -6.86 0.18 26.59
C ILE A 18 -8.10 -0.65 26.92
N VAL A 19 -9.12 -0.63 26.06
CA VAL A 19 -10.39 -1.36 26.26
C VAL A 19 -10.16 -2.89 26.27
N SER A 20 -9.23 -3.38 25.45
CA SER A 20 -8.96 -4.81 25.31
C SER A 20 -8.00 -5.38 26.38
N ASN A 21 -7.47 -4.54 27.28
CA ASN A 21 -6.47 -4.91 28.30
C ASN A 21 -5.20 -5.60 27.74
N THR A 22 -4.98 -5.55 26.42
CA THR A 22 -3.82 -6.11 25.70
C THR A 22 -2.71 -5.08 25.54
N PHE A 23 -2.68 -4.05 26.38
CA PHE A 23 -1.66 -3.01 26.35
C PHE A 23 -0.32 -3.56 26.86
N ILE A 24 0.37 -4.29 26.00
CA ILE A 24 1.70 -4.82 26.24
C ILE A 24 2.68 -3.68 25.94
N TYR A 25 3.16 -3.01 26.98
CA TYR A 25 4.24 -2.03 26.84
C TYR A 25 5.57 -2.79 26.81
N PRO A 26 6.28 -2.88 25.66
CA PRO A 26 7.58 -3.50 25.67
C PRO A 26 8.56 -2.53 26.36
N ILE A 27 8.82 -2.73 27.65
CA ILE A 27 9.80 -1.95 28.44
C ILE A 27 11.24 -2.16 27.92
N ASN A 28 11.42 -3.06 26.95
CA ASN A 28 12.71 -3.35 26.35
C ASN A 28 13.12 -2.28 25.33
N ILE A 29 14.26 -1.63 25.58
CA ILE A 29 14.84 -0.61 24.69
C ILE A 29 15.08 -1.13 23.26
N PHE A 30 15.36 -2.44 23.10
CA PHE A 30 15.51 -3.06 21.79
C PHE A 30 14.19 -3.14 21.02
N ALA A 31 13.09 -3.45 21.70
CA ALA A 31 11.78 -3.47 21.06
C ALA A 31 11.33 -2.06 20.62
N LEU A 32 11.64 -1.05 21.44
CA LEU A 32 11.39 0.35 21.10
C LEU A 32 12.22 0.81 19.90
N SER A 33 13.50 0.39 19.81
CA SER A 33 14.34 0.73 18.67
C SER A 33 13.87 0.06 17.37
N TYR A 34 13.46 -1.21 17.40
CA TYR A 34 12.87 -1.88 16.23
C TYR A 34 11.56 -1.21 15.79
N ALA A 35 10.69 -0.84 16.74
CA ALA A 35 9.45 -0.13 16.43
C ALA A 35 9.71 1.23 15.77
N ALA A 36 10.67 2.00 16.30
CA ALA A 36 11.09 3.27 15.71
C ALA A 36 11.68 3.08 14.30
N LEU A 37 12.49 2.03 14.11
CA LEU A 37 13.13 1.74 12.82
C LEU A 37 12.10 1.38 11.75
N ILE A 38 11.10 0.55 12.08
CA ILE A 38 9.99 0.23 11.16
C ILE A 38 9.16 1.49 10.88
N GLY A 39 8.78 2.28 11.89
CA GLY A 39 7.98 3.49 11.68
C GLY A 39 8.67 4.55 10.82
N ILE A 40 9.98 4.74 10.99
CA ILE A 40 10.75 5.72 10.20
C ILE A 40 11.00 5.16 8.80
N PHE A 41 11.54 3.95 8.70
CA PHE A 41 12.04 3.43 7.43
C PHE A 41 10.93 2.82 6.58
N ALA A 42 10.10 1.94 7.14
CA ALA A 42 9.03 1.27 6.39
C ALA A 42 7.85 2.20 6.11
N THR A 43 7.53 3.14 7.01
CA THR A 43 6.40 4.05 6.80
C THR A 43 6.86 5.38 6.20
N SER A 44 7.72 6.12 6.88
CA SER A 44 8.00 7.52 6.49
C SER A 44 8.83 7.61 5.20
N VAL A 45 9.93 6.85 5.11
CA VAL A 45 10.79 6.84 3.92
C VAL A 45 10.06 6.24 2.71
N ALA A 46 9.35 5.12 2.89
CA ALA A 46 8.58 4.51 1.81
C ALA A 46 7.50 5.46 1.27
N MET A 47 6.79 6.17 2.15
CA MET A 47 5.74 7.10 1.74
C MET A 47 6.31 8.33 1.01
N LEU A 48 7.48 8.83 1.43
CA LEU A 48 8.20 9.87 0.71
C LEU A 48 8.66 9.39 -0.68
N ALA A 49 9.19 8.17 -0.77
CA ALA A 49 9.58 7.56 -2.04
C ALA A 49 8.38 7.36 -2.97
N LEU A 50 7.24 6.92 -2.43
CA LEU A 50 5.98 6.78 -3.16
C LEU A 50 5.51 8.13 -3.70
N PHE A 51 5.45 9.17 -2.88
CA PHE A 51 5.06 10.50 -3.32
C PHE A 51 6.03 11.11 -4.34
N ALA A 52 7.34 10.89 -4.17
CA ALA A 52 8.34 11.29 -5.15
C ALA A 52 8.16 10.55 -6.48
N GLY A 53 7.86 9.25 -6.43
CA GLY A 53 7.52 8.43 -7.60
C GLY A 53 6.29 8.97 -8.30
N VAL A 54 5.17 9.07 -7.60
CA VAL A 54 3.91 9.65 -8.11
C VAL A 54 4.12 11.01 -8.77
N LYS A 55 4.95 11.88 -8.17
CA LYS A 55 5.26 13.21 -8.73
C LYS A 55 6.07 13.14 -10.04
N ARG A 56 6.91 12.12 -10.23
CA ARG A 56 7.76 11.96 -11.45
C ARG A 56 7.05 11.23 -12.59
N ILE A 57 6.25 10.20 -12.29
CA ILE A 57 5.62 9.33 -13.31
C ILE A 57 4.11 9.54 -13.46
N GLY A 58 3.50 10.41 -12.65
CA GLY A 58 2.08 10.70 -12.65
C GLY A 58 1.25 9.73 -11.80
N ALA A 59 0.07 10.18 -11.34
CA ALA A 59 -0.78 9.45 -10.40
C ALA A 59 -1.23 8.07 -10.89
N VAL A 60 -1.51 7.93 -12.19
CA VAL A 60 -1.95 6.65 -12.78
C VAL A 60 -0.84 5.60 -12.70
N LYS A 61 0.39 5.95 -13.11
CA LYS A 61 1.53 5.02 -13.03
C LYS A 61 1.98 4.76 -11.59
N GLY A 62 1.89 5.77 -10.72
CA GLY A 62 2.16 5.62 -9.30
C GLY A 62 1.19 4.65 -8.61
N SER A 63 -0.11 4.71 -8.94
CA SER A 63 -1.11 3.78 -8.42
C SER A 63 -0.87 2.34 -8.87
N ILE A 64 -0.36 2.13 -10.08
CA ILE A 64 0.04 0.80 -10.57
C ILE A 64 1.19 0.23 -9.72
N ILE A 65 2.22 1.04 -9.44
CA ILE A 65 3.34 0.61 -8.58
C ILE A 65 2.86 0.31 -7.16
N ALA A 66 1.94 1.12 -6.62
CA ALA A 66 1.34 0.84 -5.32
C ALA A 66 0.53 -0.47 -5.31
N ASN A 67 -0.16 -0.83 -6.40
CA ASN A 67 -0.85 -2.11 -6.48
C ASN A 67 0.11 -3.31 -6.63
N MET A 68 1.28 -3.12 -7.25
CA MET A 68 2.35 -4.13 -7.30
C MET A 68 2.88 -4.49 -5.92
N GLU A 69 2.77 -3.59 -4.93
CA GLU A 69 3.09 -3.87 -3.53
C GLU A 69 2.37 -5.13 -3.04
N ILE A 70 1.09 -5.31 -3.40
CA ILE A 70 0.30 -6.47 -2.96
C ILE A 70 0.89 -7.77 -3.52
N VAL A 71 1.32 -7.76 -4.78
CA VAL A 71 1.93 -8.93 -5.44
C VAL A 71 3.28 -9.27 -4.79
N ILE A 72 4.11 -8.25 -4.56
CA ILE A 72 5.42 -8.41 -3.92
C ILE A 72 5.25 -8.92 -2.49
N ALA A 73 4.29 -8.37 -1.72
CA ALA A 73 3.99 -8.81 -0.37
C ALA A 73 3.54 -10.28 -0.33
N CYS A 74 2.67 -10.71 -1.26
CA CYS A 74 2.27 -12.13 -1.36
C CYS A 74 3.45 -13.05 -1.66
N ILE A 75 4.33 -12.67 -2.60
CA ILE A 75 5.52 -13.47 -2.95
C ILE A 75 6.46 -13.56 -1.74
N LEU A 76 6.75 -12.43 -1.10
CA LEU A 76 7.60 -12.39 0.09
C LEU A 76 7.00 -13.22 1.24
N GLY A 77 5.69 -13.16 1.47
CA GLY A 77 5.00 -13.98 2.47
C GLY A 77 5.14 -15.48 2.19
N ALA A 78 4.94 -15.91 0.94
CA ALA A 78 5.11 -17.31 0.56
C ALA A 78 6.56 -17.80 0.77
N VAL A 79 7.55 -16.98 0.40
CA VAL A 79 8.96 -17.36 0.42
C VAL A 79 9.57 -17.28 1.83
N PHE A 80 9.37 -16.17 2.54
CA PHE A 80 9.99 -15.93 3.85
C PHE A 80 9.24 -16.58 5.01
N LEU A 81 7.90 -16.57 4.97
CA LEU A 81 7.09 -17.05 6.09
C LEU A 81 6.73 -18.55 5.96
N ASN A 82 7.06 -19.16 4.81
CA ASN A 82 6.79 -20.56 4.46
C ASN A 82 5.32 -20.96 4.69
N GLU A 83 4.40 -20.01 4.54
CA GLU A 83 2.97 -20.25 4.70
C GLU A 83 2.51 -21.25 3.64
N LYS A 84 1.90 -22.36 4.08
CA LYS A 84 1.19 -23.27 3.19
C LYS A 84 -0.07 -22.56 2.69
N MET A 85 0.07 -21.89 1.54
CA MET A 85 -1.05 -21.21 0.91
C MET A 85 -2.16 -22.22 0.58
N GLY A 86 -3.24 -22.14 1.35
CA GLY A 86 -4.45 -22.92 1.08
C GLY A 86 -5.08 -22.51 -0.25
N ILE A 87 -5.92 -23.37 -0.82
CA ILE A 87 -6.54 -23.16 -2.13
C ILE A 87 -7.29 -21.81 -2.21
N TYR A 88 -7.95 -21.40 -1.13
CA TYR A 88 -8.67 -20.12 -1.05
C TYR A 88 -7.74 -18.90 -1.07
N GLN A 89 -6.56 -19.01 -0.44
CA GLN A 89 -5.56 -17.93 -0.43
C GLN A 89 -4.93 -17.76 -1.81
N LEU A 90 -4.72 -18.87 -2.53
CA LEU A 90 -4.27 -18.87 -3.90
C LEU A 90 -5.28 -18.19 -4.84
N MET A 91 -6.58 -18.51 -4.67
CA MET A 91 -7.65 -17.86 -5.44
C MET A 91 -7.72 -16.36 -5.18
N GLY A 92 -7.59 -15.93 -3.93
CA GLY A 92 -7.52 -14.52 -3.56
C GLY A 92 -6.31 -13.80 -4.18
N ALA A 93 -5.14 -14.43 -4.14
CA ALA A 93 -3.93 -13.88 -4.75
C ALA A 93 -4.07 -13.72 -6.27
N VAL A 94 -4.62 -14.72 -6.97
CA VAL A 94 -4.88 -14.65 -8.41
C VAL A 94 -5.87 -13.53 -8.74
N LEU A 95 -6.93 -13.37 -7.95
CA LEU A 95 -7.92 -12.32 -8.16
C LEU A 95 -7.31 -10.92 -8.03
N ILE A 96 -6.46 -10.70 -7.02
CA ILE A 96 -5.78 -9.42 -6.80
C ILE A 96 -4.80 -9.12 -7.95
N ILE A 97 -3.97 -10.10 -8.33
CA ILE A 97 -3.03 -9.94 -9.46
C ILE A 97 -3.79 -9.59 -10.74
N THR A 98 -4.89 -10.28 -11.02
CA THR A 98 -5.72 -10.03 -12.20
C THR A 98 -6.32 -8.62 -12.19
N SER A 99 -6.85 -8.17 -11.05
CA SER A 99 -7.38 -6.81 -10.87
C SER A 99 -6.30 -5.75 -11.10
N ALA A 100 -5.12 -5.92 -10.49
CA ALA A 100 -4.00 -5.00 -10.63
C ALA A 100 -3.53 -4.88 -12.09
N ILE A 101 -3.44 -5.99 -12.82
CA ILE A 101 -3.10 -6.00 -14.25
C ILE A 101 -4.16 -5.25 -15.07
N MET A 102 -5.44 -5.54 -14.82
CA MET A 102 -6.55 -4.96 -15.60
C MET A 102 -6.63 -3.44 -15.43
N VAL A 103 -6.40 -2.93 -14.22
CA VAL A 103 -6.32 -1.49 -13.92
C VAL A 103 -5.04 -0.85 -14.46
N SER A 104 -3.95 -1.62 -14.51
CA SER A 104 -2.66 -1.16 -15.04
C SER A 104 -2.62 -1.04 -16.56
N LEU A 105 -3.56 -1.63 -17.28
CA LEU A 105 -3.62 -1.50 -18.72
C LEU A 105 -4.03 -0.06 -19.10
N PRO A 106 -3.32 0.60 -20.03
CA PRO A 106 -3.67 1.94 -20.46
C PRO A 106 -5.08 1.91 -21.07
N ASN A 107 -6.01 2.60 -20.41
CA ASN A 107 -7.38 2.67 -20.87
C ASN A 107 -7.42 3.42 -22.22
N LYS A 108 -7.62 2.69 -23.31
CA LYS A 108 -7.75 3.25 -24.67
C LYS A 108 -8.90 4.28 -24.75
N ALA A 109 -9.92 4.17 -23.90
CA ALA A 109 -11.02 5.13 -23.84
C ALA A 109 -10.56 6.53 -23.36
N LEU A 110 -9.65 6.61 -22.39
CA LEU A 110 -9.14 7.90 -21.91
C LEU A 110 -8.19 8.57 -22.91
N LYS A 111 -7.44 7.77 -23.68
CA LYS A 111 -6.61 8.30 -24.78
C LYS A 111 -7.47 8.87 -25.91
N LYS A 112 -8.64 8.27 -26.20
CA LYS A 112 -9.54 8.75 -27.24
C LYS A 112 -10.19 10.08 -26.85
N VAL A 113 -10.68 10.21 -25.62
CA VAL A 113 -11.27 11.45 -25.09
C VAL A 113 -10.26 12.61 -25.04
N SER A 114 -9.00 12.35 -24.66
CA SER A 114 -7.96 13.40 -24.64
C SER A 114 -7.54 13.87 -26.03
N LEU A 115 -7.66 13.02 -27.04
CA LEU A 115 -7.37 13.39 -28.44
C LEU A 115 -8.56 14.14 -29.04
N GLU A 116 -9.79 13.70 -28.84
CA GLU A 116 -11.01 14.35 -29.33
C GLU A 116 -11.15 15.80 -28.78
N ASN A 117 -10.90 16.00 -27.49
CA ASN A 117 -10.86 17.35 -26.89
C ASN A 117 -9.71 18.24 -27.42
N SER A 118 -8.64 17.65 -27.97
CA SER A 118 -7.55 18.41 -28.60
C SER A 118 -7.85 18.82 -30.04
N PHE A 119 -8.87 18.20 -30.67
CA PHE A 119 -9.37 18.55 -31.99
C PHE A 119 -10.53 19.56 -31.94
N GLU A 120 -11.32 19.60 -30.86
CA GLU A 120 -12.42 20.57 -30.69
C GLU A 120 -11.98 21.97 -30.25
N VAL A 121 -10.76 22.15 -29.74
CA VAL A 121 -10.23 23.45 -29.27
C VAL A 121 -9.46 24.19 -30.39
N LYS A 122 -9.69 23.82 -31.66
CA LYS A 122 -9.07 24.48 -32.82
C LYS A 122 -10.09 25.18 -33.70
#